data_AF-A0AAD8S5J5-F1
#
_entry.id   AF-A0AAD8S5J5-F1
#
_cell.length_a   1.000
_cell.length_b   1.000
_cell.length_c   1.000
_cell.angle_alpha   90.00
_cell.angle_beta   90.00
_cell.angle_gamma   90.00
#
_symmetry.space_group_name_H-M   'P 1'
#
loop_
_entity.id
_entity.type
_entity.pdbx_description
1 polymer ?
#
loop_
_entity_poly.entity_id
_entity_poly.type
_entity_poly.pdbx_seq_one_letter_code
_entity_poly.pdbx_strand_id
1 'polypeptide(L)'
;MGYMQFEELMKRGLVPLKGTSYKTDGSLDASLEWMPGMKGMRLKDMPTFCHTADADNALLRIHLQQMRVIAASKAIVINTFHDIEKDVLEALAAFLPPIC
;
A
#
# COMPACT_ATOMS: atom_id res chain seq x y z
N MET A 1 0.55 -1.96 6.35
CA MET A 1 0.10 -0.69 5.75
C MET A 1 0.30 -0.61 4.23
N GLY A 2 1.52 -0.79 3.70
CA GLY A 2 1.81 -0.54 2.27
C GLY A 2 0.84 -1.19 1.26
N TYR A 3 0.56 -2.49 1.38
CA TYR A 3 -0.40 -3.19 0.51
C TYR A 3 -1.82 -2.60 0.57
N MET A 4 -2.22 -2.08 1.73
CA MET A 4 -3.55 -1.52 1.95
C MET A 4 -3.78 -0.19 1.21
N GLN A 5 -2.74 0.37 0.61
CA GLN A 5 -2.82 1.63 -0.11
C GLN A 5 -2.87 1.46 -1.63
N PHE A 6 -2.84 0.22 -2.14
CA PHE A 6 -2.79 -0.02 -3.58
C PHE A 6 -4.01 0.52 -4.33
N GLU A 7 -5.21 0.40 -3.74
CA GLU A 7 -6.42 0.96 -4.34
C GLU A 7 -6.36 2.50 -4.38
N GLU A 8 -5.83 3.13 -3.33
CA GLU A 8 -5.69 4.59 -3.25
C GLU A 8 -4.60 5.11 -4.19
N LEU A 9 -3.50 4.38 -4.38
CA LEU A 9 -2.48 4.67 -5.39
C LEU A 9 -3.08 4.70 -6.79
N MET A 10 -4.00 3.79 -7.10
CA MET A 10 -4.72 3.76 -8.37
C MET A 10 -5.71 4.92 -8.50
N LYS A 11 -6.50 5.21 -7.45
CA LYS A 11 -7.44 6.34 -7.43
C LYS A 11 -6.74 7.67 -7.67
N ARG A 12 -5.51 7.81 -7.19
CA ARG A 12 -4.65 8.99 -7.38
C ARG A 12 -3.88 9.00 -8.70
N GLY A 13 -3.97 7.94 -9.51
CA GLY A 13 -3.25 7.82 -10.78
C GLY A 13 -1.73 7.70 -10.63
N LEU A 14 -1.25 7.27 -9.47
CA LEU A 14 0.18 7.00 -9.23
C LEU A 14 0.59 5.60 -9.74
N VAL A 15 -0.36 4.67 -9.77
CA VAL A 15 -0.22 3.31 -10.29
C VAL A 15 -1.38 3.03 -11.26
N PRO A 16 -1.16 2.38 -12.40
CA PRO A 16 0.14 1.96 -12.94
C PRO A 16 1.05 3.14 -13.31
N LEU A 17 2.35 2.88 -13.31
CA LEU A 17 3.39 3.84 -13.65
C LEU A 17 3.36 4.17 -15.14
N LYS A 18 3.84 5.38 -15.48
CA LYS A 18 3.90 5.83 -16.88
C LYS A 18 5.13 5.23 -17.56
N GLY A 19 4.91 4.33 -18.51
CA GLY A 19 5.96 3.76 -19.34
C GLY A 19 6.90 2.81 -18.59
N THR A 20 7.83 2.19 -19.31
CA THR A 20 8.73 1.16 -18.76
C THR A 20 10.01 1.73 -18.14
N SER A 21 10.27 3.03 -18.31
CA SER A 21 11.43 3.75 -17.79
C SER A 21 11.32 4.15 -16.32
N TYR A 22 10.24 3.75 -15.62
CA TYR A 22 9.91 4.20 -14.27
C TYR A 22 11.02 4.01 -13.23
N LYS A 23 11.98 3.11 -13.49
CA LYS A 23 13.14 2.84 -12.64
C LYS A 23 14.20 3.96 -12.68
N THR A 24 14.18 4.79 -13.72
CA THR A 24 15.22 5.81 -13.98
C THR A 24 14.66 7.21 -14.18
N ASP A 25 13.36 7.37 -14.44
CA ASP A 25 12.74 8.66 -14.76
C ASP A 25 12.21 9.44 -13.54
N GLY A 26 12.45 8.93 -12.33
CA GLY A 26 12.01 9.56 -11.08
C GLY A 26 10.55 9.32 -10.72
N SER A 27 9.79 8.52 -11.49
CA SER A 27 8.38 8.21 -11.17
C SER A 27 8.20 7.62 -9.78
N LEU A 28 9.19 6.84 -9.30
CA LEU A 28 9.15 6.22 -7.97
C LEU A 28 9.50 7.19 -6.82
N ASP A 29 9.95 8.42 -7.12
CA ASP A 29 10.22 9.43 -6.10
C ASP A 29 8.96 10.23 -5.68
N ALA A 30 7.80 9.92 -6.28
CA ALA A 30 6.52 10.51 -5.90
C ALA A 30 6.25 10.37 -4.39
N SER A 31 6.03 11.50 -3.72
CA SER A 31 5.77 11.56 -2.28
C SER A 31 4.39 11.02 -1.93
N LEU A 32 4.31 10.31 -0.80
CA LEU A 32 3.11 9.69 -0.24
C LEU A 32 2.73 10.34 1.11
N GLU A 33 2.93 11.65 1.30
CA GLU A 33 2.59 12.36 2.55
C GLU A 33 1.11 12.22 2.98
N TRP A 34 0.23 11.80 2.07
CA TRP A 34 -1.18 11.57 2.36
C TRP A 34 -1.45 10.26 3.12
N MET A 35 -0.46 9.35 3.23
CA MET A 35 -0.64 8.06 3.90
C MET A 35 -0.71 8.21 5.43
N PRO A 36 -1.78 7.74 6.08
CA PRO A 36 -1.88 7.79 7.53
C PRO A 36 -0.83 6.87 8.17
N GLY A 37 -0.19 7.35 9.25
CA GLY A 37 0.79 6.58 10.01
C GLY A 37 2.14 6.33 9.31
N MET A 38 2.36 6.84 8.08
CA MET A 38 3.59 6.60 7.31
C MET A 38 4.11 7.89 6.65
N LYS A 39 4.68 8.79 7.45
CA LYS A 39 5.23 10.09 7.00
C LYS A 39 6.54 9.93 6.22
N GLY A 40 6.79 10.80 5.25
CA GLY A 40 8.07 10.84 4.51
C GLY A 40 8.27 9.68 3.52
N MET A 41 7.23 8.89 3.27
CA MET A 41 7.28 7.78 2.32
C MET A 41 7.26 8.26 0.87
N ARG A 42 7.93 7.53 -0.01
CA ARG A 42 7.81 7.67 -1.47
C ARG A 42 7.30 6.38 -2.08
N LEU A 43 6.91 6.46 -3.35
CA LEU A 43 6.43 5.30 -4.09
C LEU A 43 7.47 4.16 -4.15
N LYS A 44 8.78 4.45 -4.23
CA LYS A 44 9.84 3.42 -4.18
C LYS A 44 9.93 2.66 -2.86
N ASP A 45 9.44 3.25 -1.77
CA ASP A 45 9.49 2.66 -0.44
C ASP A 45 8.30 1.69 -0.21
N MET A 46 7.35 1.63 -1.15
CA MET A 46 6.20 0.71 -1.14
C MET A 46 6.56 -0.72 -1.60
N PRO A 47 5.72 -1.73 -1.27
CA PRO A 47 5.92 -3.08 -1.80
C PRO A 47 5.97 -3.08 -3.34
N THR A 48 6.99 -3.73 -3.90
CA THR A 48 7.35 -3.68 -5.33
C THR A 48 6.26 -4.14 -6.29
N PHE A 49 5.21 -4.82 -5.81
CA PHE A 49 4.07 -5.24 -6.62
C PHE A 49 3.26 -4.08 -7.20
N CYS A 50 3.38 -2.86 -6.65
CA CYS A 50 2.81 -1.65 -7.27
C CYS A 50 3.75 -0.96 -8.25
N HIS A 51 5.01 -1.41 -8.38
CA HIS A 51 5.98 -0.87 -9.33
C HIS A 51 5.81 -1.49 -10.71
N THR A 52 4.66 -1.22 -11.33
CA THR A 52 4.27 -1.76 -12.63
C THR A 52 3.69 -0.67 -13.52
N ALA A 53 4.02 -0.71 -14.81
CA ALA A 53 3.38 0.09 -15.85
C ALA A 53 2.19 -0.64 -16.50
N ASP A 54 2.03 -1.93 -16.19
CA ASP A 54 0.91 -2.75 -16.63
C ASP A 54 -0.24 -2.63 -15.63
N ALA A 55 -1.38 -2.11 -16.11
CA ALA A 55 -2.63 -1.97 -15.34
C ALA A 55 -3.26 -3.32 -15.01
N ASP A 56 -3.03 -4.33 -15.85
CA ASP A 56 -3.60 -5.67 -15.74
C ASP A 56 -2.65 -6.64 -15.02
N ASN A 57 -1.57 -6.12 -14.43
CA ASN A 57 -0.57 -6.91 -13.73
C ASN A 57 -1.23 -7.85 -12.72
N ALA A 58 -1.04 -9.16 -12.91
CA ALA A 58 -1.73 -10.18 -12.14
C ALA A 58 -1.44 -10.07 -10.63
N LEU A 59 -0.21 -9.71 -10.25
CA LEU A 59 0.17 -9.58 -8.84
C LEU A 59 -0.48 -8.35 -8.20
N LEU A 60 -0.53 -7.21 -8.91
CA LEU A 60 -1.28 -6.04 -8.46
C LEU A 60 -2.76 -6.38 -8.22
N ARG A 61 -3.39 -7.07 -9.19
CA ARG A 61 -4.79 -7.50 -9.11
C ARG A 61 -5.05 -8.46 -7.94
N ILE A 62 -4.15 -9.42 -7.71
CA ILE A 62 -4.26 -10.35 -6.58
C ILE A 62 -4.27 -9.58 -5.25
N HIS A 63 -3.36 -8.63 -5.06
CA HIS A 63 -3.30 -7.87 -3.81
C HIS A 63 -4.53 -6.97 -3.60
N LEU A 64 -5.05 -6.35 -4.65
CA LEU A 64 -6.32 -5.61 -4.58
C LEU A 64 -7.50 -6.51 -4.19
N GLN A 65 -7.53 -7.75 -4.68
CA GLN A 65 -8.53 -8.73 -4.26
C GLN A 65 -8.34 -9.16 -2.80
N GLN A 66 -7.10 -9.40 -2.36
CA GLN A 66 -6.79 -9.76 -0.99
C GLN A 66 -7.28 -8.70 0.00
N MET A 67 -7.19 -7.41 -0.33
CA MET A 67 -7.74 -6.36 0.52
C MET A 67 -9.22 -6.53 0.84
N ARG A 68 -10.03 -6.99 -0.11
CA ARG A 68 -11.47 -7.26 0.11
C ARG A 68 -11.68 -8.45 1.06
N VAL A 69 -10.83 -9.47 0.94
CA VAL A 69 -10.85 -10.64 1.83
C VAL A 69 -10.48 -10.22 3.25
N ILE A 70 -9.46 -9.38 3.41
CA ILE A 70 -9.03 -8.87 4.71
C ILE A 70 -10.13 -8.02 5.35
N ALA A 71 -10.79 -7.14 4.58
CA ALA A 71 -11.91 -6.34 5.08
C ALA A 71 -13.11 -7.21 5.54
N ALA A 72 -13.28 -8.40 5.00
CA ALA A 72 -14.31 -9.36 5.38
C ALA A 72 -13.89 -10.33 6.49
N SER A 73 -12.64 -10.25 6.98
CA SER A 73 -12.14 -11.13 8.04
C SER A 73 -12.72 -10.78 9.41
N LYS A 74 -12.65 -11.73 10.36
CA LYS A 74 -13.10 -11.49 11.75
C LYS A 74 -12.06 -10.76 12.59
N ALA A 75 -10.79 -10.99 12.29
CA ALA A 75 -9.63 -10.39 12.96
C ALA A 75 -8.39 -10.58 12.09
N ILE A 76 -7.35 -9.78 12.33
CA ILE A 76 -6.07 -9.83 11.62
C ILE A 76 -4.96 -9.95 12.67
N VAL A 77 -4.12 -10.96 12.53
CA VAL A 77 -2.88 -11.08 13.31
C VAL A 77 -1.77 -10.37 12.55
N ILE A 78 -1.12 -9.40 13.19
CA ILE A 78 0.07 -8.74 12.64
C ILE A 78 1.26 -9.09 13.53
N ASN A 79 2.26 -9.77 12.95
CA ASN A 79 3.50 -10.10 13.65
C ASN A 79 4.39 -8.85 13.81
N THR A 80 4.02 -7.98 14.74
CA THR A 80 4.71 -6.73 15.08
C THR A 80 4.50 -6.42 16.57
N PHE A 81 5.04 -5.29 17.04
CA PHE A 81 4.83 -4.81 18.40
C PHE A 81 4.27 -3.39 18.37
N HIS A 82 3.35 -3.10 19.30
CA HIS A 82 2.71 -1.78 19.38
C HIS A 82 3.72 -0.64 19.51
N ASP A 83 4.75 -0.82 20.34
CA ASP A 83 5.76 0.21 20.60
C ASP A 83 6.65 0.53 19.38
N ILE A 84 6.73 -0.39 18.40
CA ILE A 84 7.54 -0.20 17.18
C ILE A 84 6.72 0.46 16.08
N GLU A 85 5.45 0.08 15.95
CA GLU A 85 4.60 0.48 14.82
C GLU A 85 3.31 1.20 15.24
N LYS A 86 3.33 1.91 16.38
CA LYS A 86 2.17 2.56 16.98
C LYS A 86 1.32 3.34 15.96
N ASP A 87 1.92 4.32 15.28
CA ASP A 87 1.20 5.19 14.33
C ASP A 87 0.59 4.38 13.17
N VAL A 88 1.27 3.33 12.74
CA VAL A 88 0.83 2.44 11.67
C VAL A 88 -0.33 1.56 12.14
N LEU A 89 -0.26 1.00 13.35
CA LEU A 89 -1.30 0.15 13.93
C LEU A 89 -2.57 0.94 14.24
N GLU A 90 -2.43 2.16 14.78
CA GLU A 90 -3.57 3.06 15.01
C GLU A 90 -4.25 3.44 13.68
N ALA A 91 -3.46 3.74 12.65
CA ALA A 91 -3.98 4.01 11.32
C ALA A 91 -4.70 2.78 10.72
N LEU A 92 -4.11 1.58 10.84
CA LEU A 92 -4.72 0.34 10.36
C LEU A 92 -6.03 0.02 11.08
N ALA A 93 -6.09 0.24 12.39
CA ALA A 93 -7.28 -0.02 13.20
C ALA A 93 -8.50 0.84 12.78
N ALA A 94 -8.27 1.98 12.11
CA ALA A 94 -9.34 2.84 11.62
C ALA A 94 -10.11 2.24 10.41
N PHE A 95 -9.53 1.28 9.68
CA PHE A 95 -10.14 0.73 8.47
C PHE A 95 -10.13 -0.80 8.37
N LEU A 96 -9.58 -1.50 9.37
CA LEU A 96 -9.55 -2.96 9.42
C LEU A 96 -10.40 -3.53 10.56
N PRO A 97 -10.81 -4.81 10.46
CA PRO A 97 -11.29 -5.58 11.61
C PRO A 97 -10.26 -5.58 12.76
N PRO A 98 -10.65 -6.03 13.96
CA PRO A 98 -9.76 -6.07 15.12
C PRO A 98 -8.39 -6.66 14.80
N ILE A 99 -7.35 -5.88 15.11
CA ILE A 99 -5.95 -6.22 14.88
C ILE A 99 -5.38 -6.75 16.21
N CYS A 100 -4.68 -7.87 16.15
CA CYS A 100 -3.98 -8.48 17.27
C CYS A 100 -2.49 -8.69 16.98
#